data_AF-A0AAV0XZ60-F1
#
_entry.id   AF-A0AAV0XZ60-F1
#
_cell.length_a   1.000
_cell.length_b   1.000
_cell.length_c   1.000
_cell.angle_alpha   90.00
_cell.angle_beta   90.00
_cell.angle_gamma   90.00
#
_symmetry.space_group_name_H-M   'P 1'
#
loop_
_entity.id
_entity.type
_entity.pdbx_description
1 polymer ?
#
loop_
_entity_poly.entity_id
_entity_poly.type
_entity_poly.pdbx_seq_one_letter_code
_entity_poly.pdbx_strand_id
1 'polypeptide(L)'
;MSLNTCFICDEGFTEGNGVIVKRRGIITFLNSSVIRKDGKADVIKHLESVKVHEECRKRYARVDRITPQDTLDQPPVRSPVKAKLRSTKPTFNFKESCFFCEKKN
;
A
#
# COMPACT_ATOMS: atom_id res chain seq x y z
N MET A 1 -7.92 4.68 30.89
CA MET A 1 -7.79 4.50 29.43
C MET A 1 -6.54 3.69 29.17
N SER A 2 -6.70 2.43 28.81
CA SER A 2 -5.60 1.47 28.67
C SER A 2 -4.76 1.81 27.45
N LEU A 3 -3.52 2.28 27.64
CA LEU A 3 -2.53 2.70 26.62
C LEU A 3 -2.03 1.56 25.70
N ASN A 4 -2.73 0.43 25.70
CA ASN A 4 -2.30 -0.81 25.06
C ASN A 4 -3.19 -1.23 23.88
N THR A 5 -4.02 -0.34 23.35
CA THR A 5 -4.82 -0.61 22.14
C THR A 5 -4.33 0.20 20.95
N CYS A 6 -4.45 -0.39 19.77
CA CYS A 6 -4.10 0.22 18.50
C CYS A 6 -5.18 1.19 18.06
N PHE A 7 -4.80 2.41 17.72
CA PHE A 7 -5.74 3.44 17.28
C PHE A 7 -6.54 3.10 16.00
N ILE A 8 -6.03 2.18 15.17
CA ILE A 8 -6.65 1.85 13.87
C ILE A 8 -7.66 0.72 13.97
N CYS A 9 -7.32 -0.38 14.66
CA CYS A 9 -8.16 -1.57 14.77
C CYS A 9 -8.77 -1.77 16.17
N ASP A 10 -8.47 -0.89 17.11
CA ASP A 10 -8.94 -0.93 18.51
C ASP A 10 -8.55 -2.21 19.29
N GLU A 11 -7.78 -3.10 18.67
CA GLU A 11 -7.22 -4.32 19.27
C GLU A 11 -5.99 -4.03 20.14
N GLY A 12 -5.74 -4.91 21.11
CA GLY A 12 -4.57 -4.84 21.98
C GLY A 12 -3.24 -5.02 21.24
N PHE A 13 -2.15 -4.49 21.79
CA PHE A 13 -0.81 -4.86 21.36
C PHE A 13 -0.41 -6.20 21.96
N THR A 14 -0.18 -7.21 21.12
CA THR A 14 0.66 -8.37 21.46
C THR A 14 2.13 -7.93 21.47
N GLU A 15 2.90 -8.52 22.38
CA GLU A 15 4.26 -8.15 22.77
C GLU A 15 5.09 -7.51 21.65
N GLY A 16 5.44 -6.23 21.81
CA GLY A 16 6.40 -5.53 20.95
C GLY A 16 5.90 -4.99 19.61
N ASN A 17 4.69 -5.32 19.15
CA ASN A 17 4.24 -4.96 17.78
C ASN A 17 3.68 -3.53 17.62
N GLY A 18 3.80 -2.69 18.65
CA GLY A 18 3.29 -1.32 18.66
C GLY A 18 4.33 -0.31 18.19
N VAL A 19 4.04 0.38 17.09
CA VAL A 19 4.86 1.46 16.54
C VAL A 19 4.24 2.81 16.90
N ILE A 20 5.07 3.74 17.37
CA ILE A 20 4.65 5.11 17.64
C ILE A 20 4.81 5.96 16.38
N VAL A 21 3.71 6.50 15.91
CA VAL A 21 3.65 7.42 14.77
C VAL A 21 3.65 8.85 15.31
N LYS A 22 4.64 9.64 14.90
CA LYS A 22 4.81 11.07 15.26
C LYS A 22 4.15 11.99 14.22
N ARG A 23 4.23 13.31 14.41
CA ARG A 23 3.65 14.38 13.56
C ARG A 23 3.63 14.09 12.05
N ARG A 24 4.75 13.71 11.43
CA ARG A 24 4.78 13.45 9.97
C ARG A 24 3.84 12.33 9.54
N GLY A 25 3.77 11.25 10.32
CA GLY A 25 2.85 10.14 10.00
C GLY A 25 1.41 10.43 10.41
N ILE A 26 1.19 11.32 11.39
CA ILE A 26 -0.14 11.83 11.75
C ILE A 26 -0.76 12.58 10.57
N ILE A 27 0.00 13.42 9.86
CA ILE A 27 -0.49 14.10 8.65
C ILE A 27 -0.92 13.09 7.58
N THR A 28 -0.13 12.02 7.38
CA THR A 28 -0.50 10.93 6.45
C THR A 28 -1.79 10.25 6.90
N PHE A 29 -1.94 9.95 8.19
CA PHE A 29 -3.14 9.31 8.72
C PHE A 29 -4.36 10.22 8.66
N LEU A 30 -4.21 11.53 8.88
CA LEU A 30 -5.28 12.51 8.71
C LEU A 30 -5.81 12.49 7.28
N ASN A 31 -4.92 12.55 6.29
CA ASN A 31 -5.30 12.47 4.88
C ASN A 31 -5.98 11.13 4.56
N SER A 32 -5.41 10.01 5.02
CA SER A 32 -6.02 8.69 4.85
C SER A 32 -7.41 8.60 5.47
N SER A 33 -7.60 9.15 6.66
CA SER A 33 -8.86 9.15 7.40
C SER A 33 -9.93 9.99 6.70
N VAL A 34 -9.58 11.18 6.21
CA VAL A 34 -10.49 12.04 5.44
C VAL A 34 -10.98 11.33 4.17
N ILE A 35 -10.08 10.62 3.46
CA ILE A 35 -10.46 9.89 2.26
C ILE A 35 -11.36 8.68 2.62
N ARG A 36 -11.08 7.99 3.74
CA ARG A 36 -11.89 6.86 4.23
C ARG A 36 -13.25 7.27 4.82
N LYS A 37 -13.40 8.52 5.25
CA LYS A 37 -14.57 9.03 5.99
C LYS A 37 -14.90 8.21 7.24
N ASP A 38 -13.86 7.73 7.94
CA ASP A 38 -14.00 6.89 9.13
C ASP A 38 -14.20 7.69 10.44
N GLY A 39 -14.29 9.02 10.37
CA GLY A 39 -14.47 9.90 11.53
C GLY A 39 -13.26 9.99 12.46
N LYS A 40 -12.15 9.32 12.14
CA LYS A 40 -10.94 9.29 12.98
C LYS A 40 -10.09 10.56 12.82
N ALA A 41 -10.33 11.36 11.77
CA ALA A 41 -9.56 12.54 11.41
C ALA A 41 -9.58 13.60 12.52
N ASP A 42 -10.75 13.85 13.10
CA ASP A 42 -10.93 14.85 14.15
C ASP A 42 -10.16 14.48 15.42
N VAL A 43 -10.13 13.19 15.75
CA VAL A 43 -9.38 12.67 16.90
C VAL A 43 -7.87 12.74 16.65
N ILE A 44 -7.41 12.34 15.46
CA ILE A 44 -5.98 12.33 15.09
C ILE A 44 -5.39 13.76 15.05
N LYS A 45 -6.19 14.76 14.65
CA LYS A 45 -5.74 16.15 14.49
C LYS A 45 -5.22 16.78 15.79
N HIS A 46 -5.72 16.34 16.94
CA HIS A 46 -5.35 16.87 18.25
C HIS A 46 -4.24 16.08 18.95
N LEU A 47 -3.78 14.97 18.35
CA LEU A 47 -2.77 14.09 18.94
C LEU A 47 -1.37 14.43 18.41
N GLU A 48 -0.36 14.36 19.28
CA GLU A 48 1.05 14.59 18.89
C GLU A 48 1.76 13.28 18.49
N SER A 49 1.31 12.16 19.03
CA SER A 49 1.73 10.82 18.65
C SER A 49 0.60 9.80 18.84
N VAL A 50 0.59 8.74 18.03
CA VAL A 50 -0.35 7.63 18.15
C VAL A 50 0.38 6.30 18.09
N LYS A 51 -0.02 5.35 18.93
CA LYS A 51 0.50 3.99 18.92
C LYS A 51 -0.39 3.12 18.05
N VAL A 52 0.19 2.43 17.09
CA VAL A 52 -0.51 1.56 16.13
C VAL A 52 0.30 0.32 15.82
N HIS A 53 -0.34 -0.78 15.42
CA HIS A 53 0.43 -1.93 14.94
C HIS A 53 1.19 -1.56 13.68
N GLU A 54 2.34 -2.19 13.46
CA GLU A 54 3.14 -1.95 12.25
C GLU A 54 2.35 -2.29 10.97
N GLU A 55 1.57 -3.37 11.01
CA GLU A 55 0.70 -3.76 9.89
C GLU A 55 -0.42 -2.75 9.66
N CYS A 56 -1.06 -2.28 10.73
CA CYS A 56 -2.08 -1.25 10.68
C CYS A 56 -1.52 0.04 10.06
N ARG A 57 -0.32 0.47 10.47
CA ARG A 57 0.36 1.62 9.86
C ARG A 57 0.55 1.44 8.35
N LYS A 58 1.07 0.28 7.92
CA LYS A 58 1.29 -0.02 6.49
C LYS A 58 -0.02 -0.04 5.71
N ARG A 59 -1.09 -0.61 6.28
CA ARG A 59 -2.40 -0.75 5.63
C ARG A 59 -3.18 0.57 5.59
N TYR A 60 -3.04 1.39 6.62
CA TYR A 60 -3.78 2.65 6.75
C TYR A 60 -3.19 3.76 5.86
N ALA A 61 -1.87 3.77 5.66
CA ALA A 61 -1.20 4.72 4.77
C ALA A 61 -1.29 4.38 3.28
N ARG A 62 -1.69 3.14 2.90
CA ARG A 62 -1.82 2.75 1.49
C ARG A 62 -3.11 3.28 0.88
N VAL A 63 -2.95 4.20 -0.07
CA VAL A 63 -4.04 4.86 -0.82
C VAL A 63 -4.86 3.88 -1.66
N ASP A 64 -4.21 2.86 -2.22
CA ASP A 64 -4.83 1.89 -3.12
C ASP A 64 -5.88 0.97 -2.44
N ARG A 65 -5.95 0.96 -1.10
CA ARG A 65 -6.92 0.19 -0.32
C ARG A 65 -7.93 1.08 0.41
N ILE A 66 -8.02 2.35 0.03
CA ILE A 66 -8.95 3.33 0.61
C ILE A 66 -10.33 3.30 -0.09
N THR A 67 -10.51 2.47 -1.11
CA THR A 67 -11.83 2.30 -1.76
C THR A 67 -12.90 2.00 -0.71
N PRO A 68 -14.05 2.71 -0.72
CA PRO A 68 -15.11 2.51 0.24
C PRO A 68 -15.52 1.05 0.21
N GLN A 69 -15.44 0.37 1.35
CA GLN A 69 -15.77 -1.04 1.49
C GLN A 69 -17.30 -1.23 1.61
N ASP A 70 -18.06 -0.52 0.76
CA ASP A 70 -19.53 -0.54 0.70
C ASP A 70 -20.04 -0.90 -0.71
N THR A 71 -19.28 -1.71 -1.43
CA THR A 71 -19.85 -2.51 -2.51
C THR A 71 -19.51 -3.97 -2.28
N LEU A 72 -20.36 -4.63 -1.48
CA LEU A 72 -20.73 -6.02 -1.77
C LEU A 72 -21.05 -6.07 -3.28
N ASP A 73 -20.44 -7.01 -4.01
CA ASP A 73 -20.60 -7.26 -5.45
C ASP A 73 -19.83 -6.36 -6.45
N GLN A 74 -18.50 -6.23 -6.29
CA GLN A 74 -17.65 -6.08 -7.48
C GLN A 74 -16.52 -7.13 -7.51
N PRO A 75 -16.40 -7.93 -8.59
CA PRO A 75 -15.23 -8.75 -8.80
C PRO A 75 -13.99 -7.83 -8.89
N PRO A 76 -12.80 -8.34 -8.55
CA PRO A 76 -11.59 -7.52 -8.56
C PRO A 76 -11.47 -6.82 -9.91
N VAL A 77 -11.48 -5.48 -9.91
CA VAL A 77 -11.24 -4.67 -11.09
C VAL A 77 -9.81 -4.97 -11.54
N ARG A 78 -9.69 -5.95 -12.44
CA ARG A 78 -8.44 -6.27 -13.11
C ARG A 78 -8.03 -4.99 -13.82
N SER A 79 -6.89 -4.43 -13.44
CA SER A 79 -6.29 -3.32 -14.16
C SER A 79 -6.24 -3.65 -15.65
N PRO A 80 -6.38 -2.66 -16.56
CA PRO A 80 -6.18 -2.92 -17.97
C PRO A 80 -4.82 -3.58 -18.13
N VAL A 81 -4.80 -4.79 -18.69
CA VAL A 81 -3.56 -5.47 -19.05
C VAL A 81 -2.83 -4.49 -19.94
N LYS A 82 -1.75 -3.87 -19.43
CA LYS A 82 -0.91 -2.99 -20.24
C LYS A 82 -0.55 -3.77 -21.48
N ALA A 83 -0.98 -3.30 -22.64
CA ALA A 83 -0.66 -3.93 -23.91
C ALA A 83 0.85 -4.15 -23.93
N LYS A 84 1.24 -5.42 -24.09
CA LYS A 84 2.63 -5.84 -24.01
C LYS A 84 3.36 -5.15 -25.17
N LEU A 85 4.19 -4.16 -24.87
CA LEU A 85 5.13 -3.56 -25.84
C LEU A 85 6.27 -4.54 -26.11
N ARG A 86 5.95 -5.75 -26.58
CA ARG A 86 6.95 -6.68 -27.10
C ARG A 86 7.11 -6.29 -28.56
N SER A 87 8.25 -5.69 -28.89
CA SER A 87 8.65 -5.45 -30.27
C SER A 87 8.45 -6.73 -31.09
N THR A 88 7.81 -6.61 -32.26
CA THR A 88 7.62 -7.70 -33.22
C THR A 88 8.91 -8.10 -33.94
N LYS A 89 10.04 -7.45 -33.61
CA LYS A 89 11.35 -7.80 -34.17
C LYS A 89 11.83 -9.13 -33.60
N PRO A 90 12.40 -10.01 -34.44
CA PRO A 90 12.98 -11.26 -33.97
C PRO A 90 14.06 -10.96 -32.93
N THR A 91 13.97 -11.62 -31.78
CA THR A 91 15.01 -11.55 -30.74
C THR A 91 16.28 -12.19 -31.26
N PHE A 92 17.42 -11.51 -31.17
CA PHE A 92 18.72 -12.06 -31.54
C PHE A 92 19.01 -13.33 -30.72
N ASN A 93 19.30 -14.43 -31.42
CA ASN A 93 19.56 -15.73 -30.79
C ASN A 93 21.07 -15.99 -30.74
N PHE A 94 21.68 -15.84 -29.56
CA PHE A 94 23.11 -16.07 -29.35
C PHE A 94 23.57 -17.51 -29.61
N LYS A 95 22.64 -18.49 -29.66
CA LYS A 95 23.00 -19.87 -30.04
C LYS A 95 23.15 -20.03 -31.53
N GLU A 96 22.34 -19.30 -32.31
CA GLU A 96 22.26 -19.45 -33.76
C GLU A 96 22.99 -18.34 -34.50
N SER A 97 23.49 -17.31 -33.82
CA SER A 97 24.14 -16.16 -34.45
C SER A 97 25.20 -15.53 -33.54
N CYS A 98 26.35 -15.19 -34.12
CA CYS A 98 27.43 -14.49 -33.43
C CYS A 98 27.15 -12.99 -33.33
N PHE A 99 27.21 -12.44 -32.11
CA PHE A 99 26.85 -11.03 -31.84
C PHE A 99 27.76 -10.01 -32.53
N PHE A 100 29.02 -10.36 -32.80
CA PHE A 100 29.99 -9.43 -33.38
C PHE A 100 30.03 -9.44 -34.91
N CYS A 101 29.59 -10.52 -35.56
CA CYS A 101 29.68 -10.66 -37.01
C CYS A 101 28.36 -11.02 -37.70
N GLU A 102 27.26 -11.15 -36.95
CA GLU A 102 25.91 -11.51 -37.42
C GLU A 102 25.84 -12.78 -38.30
N LYS A 103 26.90 -13.60 -38.28
CA LYS A 103 26.93 -14.88 -38.98
C LYS A 103 26.28 -15.95 -38.12
N LYS A 104 25.60 -16.89 -38.78
CA LYS A 104 25.13 -18.10 -38.11
C LYS A 104 26.32 -18.97 -37.72
N ASN A 105 26.29 -19.51 -36.51
CA ASN A 105 27.25 -20.52 -36.04
C ASN A 105 26.99 -21.86 -36.72
#